data_AF-A0A136JH43-F1
#
_entry.id   AF-A0A136JH43-F1
#
_cell.length_a   1.000
_cell.length_b   1.000
_cell.length_c   1.000
_cell.angle_alpha   90.00
_cell.angle_beta   90.00
_cell.angle_gamma   90.00
#
_symmetry.space_group_name_H-M   'P 1'
#
loop_
_entity.id
_entity.type
_entity.pdbx_description
1 polymer ?
#
loop_
_entity_poly.entity_id
_entity_poly.type
_entity_poly.pdbx_seq_one_letter_code
_entity_poly.pdbx_strand_id
1 'polypeptide(L)'
;MASSHEHSCHSHTASPGTSIPRSESPASYDSGKQKGNVKQDIPGRCISPDRLKRQLKLKFGENNYSVYMMHNAYHVTACRRLSEDEIDWCRL
;
A
#
# COMPACT_ATOMS: atom_id res chain seq x y z
N MET A 1 10.96 -30.38 -61.55
CA MET A 1 9.50 -30.44 -61.30
C MET A 1 9.24 -29.94 -59.88
N ALA A 2 8.11 -29.24 -59.71
CA ALA A 2 7.55 -28.54 -58.54
C ALA A 2 7.90 -29.14 -57.16
N SER A 3 8.34 -28.34 -56.17
CA SER A 3 7.57 -27.54 -55.20
C SER A 3 6.77 -28.38 -54.18
N SER A 4 7.08 -28.22 -52.89
CA SER A 4 6.12 -27.82 -51.84
C SER A 4 6.84 -27.43 -50.55
N HIS A 5 6.50 -26.23 -50.06
CA HIS A 5 6.80 -25.66 -48.75
C HIS A 5 6.24 -26.51 -47.60
N GLU A 6 6.69 -26.27 -46.37
CA GLU A 6 5.84 -25.72 -45.27
C GLU A 6 6.72 -25.23 -44.10
N HIS A 7 6.34 -24.08 -43.55
CA HIS A 7 7.03 -23.31 -42.54
C HIS A 7 6.90 -23.91 -41.13
N SER A 8 7.97 -23.81 -40.33
CA SER A 8 7.80 -23.62 -38.88
C SER A 8 9.04 -22.96 -38.28
N CYS A 9 8.94 -21.65 -38.10
CA CYS A 9 9.80 -20.90 -37.19
C CYS A 9 9.46 -21.33 -35.76
N HIS A 10 10.46 -21.36 -34.86
CA HIS A 10 10.47 -20.72 -33.54
C HIS A 10 11.68 -21.25 -32.76
N SER A 11 12.76 -20.45 -32.77
CA SER A 11 13.92 -20.65 -31.92
C SER A 11 13.57 -20.33 -30.48
N HIS A 12 13.61 -21.31 -29.59
CA HIS A 12 13.66 -21.07 -28.14
C HIS A 12 15.10 -21.30 -27.67
N THR A 13 15.87 -20.22 -27.58
CA THR A 13 17.16 -20.23 -26.86
C THR A 13 16.89 -20.04 -25.37
N ALA A 14 16.84 -21.13 -24.61
CA ALA A 14 16.83 -21.10 -23.16
C ALA A 14 18.28 -20.87 -22.66
N SER A 15 18.50 -19.75 -21.95
CA SER A 15 19.76 -19.49 -21.24
C SER A 15 19.63 -19.90 -19.76
N PRO A 16 20.64 -20.55 -19.15
CA PRO A 16 20.59 -21.03 -17.78
C PRO A 16 21.06 -19.98 -16.75
N GLY A 17 20.45 -20.02 -15.55
CA GLY A 17 21.10 -19.75 -14.27
C GLY A 17 21.46 -18.31 -13.94
N THR A 18 20.61 -17.62 -13.17
CA THR A 18 21.06 -16.54 -12.28
C THR A 18 20.32 -16.66 -10.95
N SER A 19 21.03 -17.08 -9.91
CA SER A 19 20.54 -17.08 -8.53
C SER A 19 20.34 -15.63 -8.08
N ILE A 20 19.10 -15.21 -7.84
CA ILE A 20 18.79 -13.92 -7.21
C ILE A 20 18.43 -14.16 -5.74
N PRO A 21 19.07 -13.46 -4.78
CA PRO A 21 18.81 -13.61 -3.36
C PRO A 21 17.47 -12.96 -2.97
N ARG A 22 16.83 -13.58 -1.96
CA ARG A 22 15.68 -13.13 -1.16
C ARG A 22 15.41 -11.62 -1.21
N SER A 23 14.43 -11.20 -2.02
CA SER A 23 13.78 -9.89 -1.87
C SER A 23 12.50 -10.07 -1.08
N GLU A 24 12.57 -9.78 0.22
CA GLU A 24 11.41 -9.34 0.97
C GLU A 24 10.98 -7.97 0.41
N SER A 25 9.76 -7.87 -0.13
CA SER A 25 9.05 -6.59 -0.14
C SER A 25 7.54 -6.83 -0.09
N PRO A 26 6.83 -6.21 0.87
CA PRO A 26 5.49 -6.63 1.29
C PRO A 26 4.38 -5.96 0.47
N ALA A 27 3.18 -6.55 0.64
CA ALA A 27 1.87 -5.96 0.38
C ALA A 27 1.48 -5.72 -1.08
N SER A 28 0.74 -6.66 -1.64
CA SER A 28 -0.31 -6.33 -2.60
C SER A 28 -1.59 -7.06 -2.23
N TYR A 29 -2.26 -6.59 -1.17
CA TYR A 29 -3.70 -6.82 -1.03
C TYR A 29 -4.42 -5.80 -1.92
N ASP A 30 -4.37 -6.02 -3.23
CA ASP A 30 -5.37 -5.44 -4.11
C ASP A 30 -6.65 -6.23 -3.88
N SER A 31 -7.55 -5.70 -3.06
CA SER A 31 -8.89 -6.24 -2.91
C SER A 31 -9.88 -5.10 -3.05
N GLY A 32 -10.37 -4.99 -4.29
CA GLY A 32 -11.74 -4.66 -4.60
C GLY A 32 -12.17 -3.26 -4.24
N LYS A 33 -12.25 -2.40 -5.26
CA LYS A 33 -13.28 -1.38 -5.52
C LYS A 33 -14.32 -1.17 -4.37
N GLN A 34 -13.91 -0.68 -3.21
CA GLN A 34 -14.82 -0.08 -2.24
C GLN A 34 -14.85 1.41 -2.53
N LYS A 35 -16.02 2.04 -2.44
CA LYS A 35 -16.16 3.50 -2.28
C LYS A 35 -15.34 3.86 -1.04
N GLY A 36 -14.07 4.18 -1.25
CA GLY A 36 -13.01 3.57 -0.46
C GLY A 36 -12.47 4.51 0.59
N ASN A 37 -12.58 4.09 1.86
CA ASN A 37 -11.79 4.72 2.91
C ASN A 37 -10.31 4.66 2.52
N VAL A 38 -9.66 5.82 2.58
CA VAL A 38 -8.25 5.96 2.22
C VAL A 38 -7.40 5.47 3.39
N LYS A 39 -6.44 4.60 3.09
CA LYS A 39 -5.42 4.15 4.03
C LYS A 39 -4.26 5.12 4.03
N GLN A 40 -3.74 5.44 5.21
CA GLN A 40 -2.62 6.34 5.41
C GLN A 40 -1.77 5.88 6.58
N ASP A 41 -0.47 5.89 6.34
CA ASP A 41 0.56 5.60 7.34
C ASP A 41 1.10 6.90 7.93
N ILE A 42 1.14 6.96 9.27
CA ILE A 42 1.69 8.10 10.01
C ILE A 42 2.78 7.58 10.95
N PRO A 43 4.01 8.11 10.90
CA PRO A 43 5.09 7.66 11.78
C PRO A 43 4.75 7.94 13.25
N GLY A 44 4.68 6.90 14.08
CA GLY A 44 4.29 6.99 15.48
C GLY A 44 5.32 7.65 16.39
N ARG A 45 6.58 7.72 15.96
CA ARG A 45 7.71 8.30 16.74
C ARG A 45 7.50 9.76 17.17
N CYS A 46 6.71 10.51 16.43
CA CYS A 46 6.51 11.94 16.67
C CYS A 46 5.05 12.30 16.90
N ILE A 47 4.15 11.33 17.11
CA ILE A 47 2.70 11.57 17.15
C ILE A 47 2.14 11.18 18.51
N SER A 48 1.36 12.07 19.10
CA SER A 48 0.58 11.79 20.30
C SER A 48 -0.69 11.01 19.93
N PRO A 49 -0.90 9.79 20.49
CA PRO A 49 -2.07 8.98 20.19
C PRO A 49 -3.39 9.67 20.56
N ASP A 50 -3.42 10.41 21.66
CA ASP A 50 -4.61 11.14 22.11
C ASP A 50 -4.96 12.28 21.17
N ARG A 51 -3.96 13.05 20.71
CA ARG A 51 -4.18 14.12 19.72
C ARG A 51 -4.67 13.54 18.40
N LEU A 52 -4.06 12.44 17.94
CA LEU A 52 -4.48 11.75 16.72
C LEU A 52 -5.93 11.24 16.83
N LYS A 53 -6.29 10.52 17.90
CA LYS A 53 -7.66 10.04 18.11
C LYS A 53 -8.67 11.18 18.18
N ARG A 54 -8.35 12.26 18.90
CA ARG A 54 -9.21 13.44 19.00
C ARG A 54 -9.40 14.10 17.64
N GLN A 55 -8.34 14.24 16.86
CA GLN A 55 -8.40 14.81 15.51
C GLN A 55 -9.26 13.96 14.59
N LEU A 56 -9.08 12.64 14.62
CA LEU A 56 -9.88 11.71 13.83
C LEU A 56 -11.37 11.79 14.21
N LYS A 57 -11.68 11.82 15.51
CA LYS A 57 -13.04 12.01 16.01
C LYS A 57 -13.64 13.35 15.57
N LEU A 58 -12.88 14.43 15.60
CA LEU A 58 -13.36 15.78 15.22
C LEU A 58 -13.59 15.92 13.71
N LYS A 59 -12.75 15.28 12.88
CA LYS A 59 -12.81 15.40 11.42
C LYS A 59 -13.73 14.41 10.75
N PHE A 60 -13.81 13.19 11.28
CA PHE A 60 -14.55 12.09 10.68
C PHE A 60 -15.76 11.66 11.53
N GLY A 61 -15.73 11.86 12.85
CA GLY A 61 -16.73 11.32 13.78
C GLY A 61 -16.37 9.92 14.28
N GLU A 62 -16.99 9.47 15.37
CA GLU A 62 -16.58 8.27 16.15
C GLU A 62 -16.55 6.94 15.40
N ASN A 63 -17.21 6.82 14.25
CA ASN A 63 -17.36 5.55 13.52
C ASN A 63 -16.94 5.61 12.05
N ASN A 64 -16.30 6.71 11.61
CA ASN A 64 -15.88 6.89 10.21
C ASN A 64 -14.36 6.75 10.03
N TYR A 65 -13.66 6.28 11.05
CA TYR A 65 -12.24 6.01 10.97
C TYR A 65 -11.87 4.74 11.75
N SER A 66 -10.82 4.07 11.28
CA SER A 66 -10.15 2.99 12.00
C SER A 66 -8.68 3.35 12.14
N VAL A 67 -8.14 3.22 13.34
CA VAL A 67 -6.72 3.44 13.61
C VAL A 67 -6.15 2.25 14.35
N TYR A 68 -5.06 1.70 13.83
CA TYR A 68 -4.29 0.66 14.49
C TYR A 68 -2.80 0.96 14.33
N MET A 69 -1.98 0.47 15.27
CA MET A 69 -0.54 0.67 15.22
C MET A 69 0.14 -0.64 14.81
N MET A 70 1.05 -0.56 13.83
CA MET A 70 1.89 -1.68 13.43
C MET A 70 3.28 -1.13 13.07
N HIS A 71 4.33 -1.80 13.55
CA HIS A 71 5.73 -1.44 13.29
C HIS A 71 6.07 0.04 13.57
N ASN A 72 5.59 0.60 14.69
CA ASN A 72 5.76 2.00 15.08
C ASN A 72 5.14 3.04 14.12
N ALA A 73 4.22 2.62 13.26
CA ALA A 73 3.40 3.49 12.43
C ALA A 73 1.92 3.35 12.80
N TYR A 74 1.20 4.47 12.82
CA TYR A 74 -0.25 4.49 12.88
C TYR A 74 -0.79 4.30 11.47
N HIS A 75 -1.52 3.21 11.28
CA HIS A 75 -2.32 2.96 10.09
C HIS A 75 -3.71 3.53 10.34
N VAL A 76 -4.03 4.59 9.62
CA VAL A 76 -5.32 5.26 9.67
C VAL A 76 -6.08 4.91 8.41
N THR A 77 -7.32 4.48 8.55
CA THR A 77 -8.27 4.30 7.46
C THR A 77 -9.46 5.22 7.71
N ALA A 78 -9.73 6.16 6.81
CA ALA A 78 -10.82 7.12 6.97
C ALA A 78 -11.36 7.57 5.61
N CYS A 79 -12.48 8.28 5.56
CA CYS A 79 -13.09 8.70 4.28
C CYS A 79 -12.18 9.61 3.43
N ARG A 80 -11.19 10.28 4.04
CA ARG A 80 -10.09 10.98 3.36
C ARG A 80 -8.79 10.88 4.16
N ARG A 81 -7.68 11.24 3.53
CA ARG A 81 -6.38 11.41 4.20
C ARG A 81 -6.41 12.62 5.14
N LEU A 82 -5.65 12.52 6.22
CA LEU A 82 -5.26 13.66 7.04
C LEU A 82 -4.24 14.49 6.27
N SER A 83 -4.45 15.80 6.23
CA SER A 83 -3.49 16.76 5.69
C SER A 83 -2.25 16.85 6.58
N GLU A 84 -1.14 17.35 6.05
CA GLU A 84 0.10 17.50 6.80
C GLU A 84 -0.09 18.38 8.05
N ASP A 85 -0.84 19.48 7.97
CA ASP A 85 -1.18 20.33 9.12
C ASP A 85 -1.94 19.56 10.22
N GLU A 86 -2.85 18.67 9.83
CA GLU A 86 -3.62 17.86 10.78
C GLU A 86 -2.73 16.84 11.49
N ILE A 87 -1.72 16.33 10.80
CA ILE A 87 -0.70 15.44 11.36
C ILE A 87 0.25 16.24 12.25
N ASP A 88 0.62 17.45 11.86
CA ASP A 88 1.53 18.34 12.60
C ASP A 88 0.93 18.73 13.96
N TRP A 89 -0.37 19.04 13.99
CA TRP A 89 -1.13 19.23 15.22
C TRP A 89 -1.14 18.02 16.15
N CYS A 90 -0.98 16.82 15.59
CA CYS A 90 -0.91 15.59 16.37
C CYS A 90 0.51 15.30 16.88
N ARG A 91 1.52 16.12 16.53
CA ARG A 91 2.89 15.91 16.98
C ARG A 91 3.06 16.17 18.48
N LEU A 92 4.09 15.54 19.07
CA LEU A 92 4.50 15.75 20.48
C LEU A 92 5.18 17.10 20.65
#